data_AF-A0A815X918-F1
#
_entry.id   AF-A0A815X918-F1
#
_cell.length_a   1.000
_cell.length_b   1.000
_cell.length_c   1.000
_cell.angle_alpha   90.00
_cell.angle_beta   90.00
_cell.angle_gamma   90.00
#
_symmetry.space_group_name_H-M   'P 1'
#
loop_
_entity.id
_entity.type
_entity.pdbx_description
1 polymer ?
#
loop_
_entity_poly.entity_id
_entity_poly.type
_entity_poly.pdbx_seq_one_letter_code
_entity_poly.pdbx_strand_id
1 'polypeptide(L)'
;MIMVSRSVILVCLVLCIFLPLNDGLKCYSCTVCSDPFNEGDMKIEEKPDSEGYYCTKIHAGIAVNRGISKNCDPVHVFGKGQWCCQKDLCNHSNKITSTNIILFALITTVSMKFF
;
A
#
# COMPACT_ATOMS: atom_id res chain seq x y z
N MET A 1 22.69 30.71 32.94
CA MET A 1 21.35 30.94 32.37
C MET A 1 21.51 31.07 30.86
N ILE A 2 21.06 30.08 30.09
CA ILE A 2 21.12 30.15 28.62
C ILE A 2 19.89 30.94 28.16
N MET A 3 20.08 32.17 27.69
CA MET A 3 19.01 32.94 27.04
C MET A 3 18.75 32.33 25.67
N VAL A 4 17.82 31.39 25.59
CA VAL A 4 17.35 30.86 24.30
C VAL A 4 16.47 31.93 23.66
N SER A 5 16.97 32.54 22.59
CA SER A 5 16.24 33.54 21.82
C SER A 5 14.95 32.94 21.25
N ARG A 6 13.86 33.71 21.26
CA ARG A 6 12.55 33.32 20.68
C ARG A 6 12.68 32.85 19.22
N SER A 7 13.64 33.41 18.48
CA SER A 7 13.95 33.02 17.11
C SER A 7 14.50 31.59 17.00
N VAL A 8 15.26 31.12 18.00
CA VAL A 8 15.81 29.76 18.03
C VAL A 8 14.71 28.73 18.24
N ILE A 9 13.75 29.02 19.12
CA ILE A 9 12.58 28.15 19.35
C ILE A 9 11.74 28.02 18.06
N LEU A 10 11.55 29.14 17.35
CA LEU A 10 10.78 29.18 16.11
C LEU A 10 11.46 28.39 15.00
N VAL A 11 12.79 28.50 14.86
CA VAL A 11 13.58 27.72 13.90
C VAL A 11 13.52 26.23 14.22
N CYS A 12 13.62 25.81 15.49
CA CYS A 12 13.49 24.41 15.88
C CYS A 12 12.08 23.85 15.58
N LEU A 13 11.02 24.60 15.87
CA LEU A 13 9.64 24.18 15.58
C LEU A 13 9.42 23.99 14.07
N VAL A 14 9.93 24.91 13.25
CA VAL A 14 9.84 24.82 11.79
C VAL A 14 10.61 23.60 11.27
N LEU A 15 11.80 23.32 11.79
CA LEU A 15 12.61 22.15 11.42
C LEU A 15 11.90 20.81 11.75
N CYS A 16 11.15 20.74 12.86
CA CYS A 16 10.39 19.54 13.21
C CYS A 16 9.24 19.23 12.24
N ILE A 17 8.65 20.24 11.59
CA ILE A 17 7.56 20.08 10.63
C ILE A 17 8.07 19.51 9.30
N PHE A 18 9.35 19.76 8.98
CA PHE A 18 9.98 19.30 7.74
C PHE A 18 10.77 18.00 7.87
N LEU A 19 10.76 17.35 9.04
CA LEU A 19 11.29 15.99 9.13
C LEU A 19 10.34 15.08 8.35
N PRO A 20 10.78 14.48 7.21
CA PRO A 20 9.99 13.43 6.60
C PRO A 20 9.84 12.34 7.65
N LEU A 21 8.59 12.12 8.10
CA LEU A 21 8.24 10.88 8.76
C LEU A 21 8.60 9.80 7.75
N ASN A 22 9.66 9.06 8.05
CA ASN A 22 10.13 7.98 7.21
C ASN A 22 9.14 6.84 7.41
N ASP A 23 7.96 6.97 6.81
CA ASP A 23 6.88 6.00 6.90
C ASP A 23 7.39 4.70 6.28
N GLY A 24 7.35 3.62 7.07
CA GLY A 24 7.75 2.31 6.60
C GLY A 24 6.75 1.75 5.59
N LEU A 25 7.22 0.91 4.67
CA LEU A 25 6.39 0.12 3.79
C LEU A 25 5.55 -0.86 4.63
N LYS A 26 4.23 -0.76 4.50
CA LYS A 26 3.26 -1.64 5.18
C LYS A 26 2.75 -2.70 4.23
N CYS A 27 2.72 -3.97 4.65
CA CYS A 27 2.23 -5.07 3.82
C CYS A 27 1.40 -6.05 4.65
N TYR A 28 0.43 -6.72 4.02
CA TYR A 28 -0.25 -7.83 4.66
C TYR A 28 0.70 -9.03 4.81
N SER A 29 0.59 -9.74 5.92
CA SER A 29 1.45 -10.89 6.24
C SER A 29 0.63 -12.09 6.71
N CYS A 30 0.79 -13.23 6.04
CA CYS A 30 0.10 -14.49 6.34
C CYS A 30 0.93 -15.68 5.81
N THR A 31 1.05 -16.77 6.57
CA THR A 31 1.76 -17.97 6.08
C THR A 31 0.90 -18.80 5.12
N VAL A 32 -0.37 -18.98 5.47
CA VAL A 32 -1.40 -19.61 4.64
C VAL A 32 -2.71 -18.89 4.92
N CYS A 33 -3.23 -18.19 3.92
CA CYS A 33 -4.52 -17.52 4.02
C CYS A 33 -5.38 -17.69 2.77
N SER A 34 -6.68 -17.45 2.95
CA SER A 34 -7.66 -17.41 1.88
C SER A 34 -7.43 -16.21 0.95
N ASP A 35 -7.83 -16.35 -0.31
CA ASP A 35 -7.81 -15.28 -1.30
C ASP A 35 -9.12 -15.36 -2.12
N PRO A 36 -10.09 -14.45 -1.92
CA PRO A 36 -10.02 -13.21 -1.15
C PRO A 36 -10.01 -13.40 0.39
N PHE A 37 -9.58 -12.37 1.12
CA PHE A 37 -9.60 -12.30 2.59
C PHE A 37 -10.31 -11.06 3.12
N ASN A 38 -10.73 -11.08 4.38
CA ASN A 38 -11.20 -9.90 5.10
C ASN A 38 -10.00 -9.14 5.67
N GLU A 39 -9.90 -7.84 5.36
CA GLU A 39 -8.74 -7.01 5.72
C GLU A 39 -8.49 -6.97 7.25
N GLY A 40 -9.54 -7.03 8.07
CA GLY A 40 -9.45 -7.02 9.54
C GLY A 40 -8.83 -8.28 10.16
N ASP A 41 -8.76 -9.39 9.42
CA ASP A 41 -8.22 -10.65 9.90
C ASP A 41 -6.72 -10.82 9.57
N MET A 42 -6.15 -9.89 8.80
CA MET A 42 -4.75 -9.95 8.39
C MET A 42 -3.84 -9.18 9.31
N LYS A 43 -2.66 -9.77 9.56
CA LYS A 43 -1.56 -9.05 10.20
C LYS A 43 -0.94 -8.09 9.20
N ILE A 44 -0.59 -6.91 9.66
CA ILE A 44 0.18 -5.92 8.90
C ILE A 44 1.60 -5.94 9.45
N GLU A 45 2.56 -6.12 8.55
CA GLU A 45 3.98 -5.99 8.83
C GLU A 45 4.48 -4.66 8.24
N GLU A 46 5.42 -4.01 8.92
CA GLU A 46 5.99 -2.72 8.52
C GLU A 46 7.51 -2.82 8.48
N LYS A 47 8.13 -2.28 7.41
CA LYS A 47 9.59 -2.22 7.26
C LYS A 47 10.04 -0.84 6.76
N PRO A 48 11.25 -0.38 7.11
CA PRO A 48 11.77 0.88 6.60
C PRO A 48 11.82 0.89 5.06
N ASP A 49 11.33 1.96 4.43
CA ASP A 49 11.32 2.09 2.96
C ASP A 49 12.73 2.12 2.37
N SER A 50 13.71 2.61 3.13
CA SER A 50 15.12 2.75 2.73
C SER A 50 15.86 1.43 2.47
N GLU A 51 15.24 0.28 2.72
CA GLU A 51 15.88 -1.04 2.65
C GLU A 51 15.49 -1.88 1.42
N GLY A 52 14.73 -1.32 0.48
CA GLY A 52 14.39 -1.99 -0.78
C GLY A 52 13.49 -3.21 -0.60
N TYR A 53 12.57 -3.14 0.35
CA TYR A 53 11.58 -4.19 0.58
C TYR A 53 10.44 -4.14 -0.44
N TYR A 54 9.79 -5.29 -0.63
CA TYR A 54 8.60 -5.46 -1.45
C TYR A 54 7.53 -6.19 -0.64
N CYS A 55 6.28 -5.77 -0.77
CA CYS A 55 5.15 -6.59 -0.38
C CYS A 55 5.05 -7.76 -1.36
N THR A 56 5.03 -8.99 -0.86
CA THR A 56 4.92 -10.19 -1.68
C THR A 56 3.58 -10.87 -1.47
N LYS A 57 3.13 -11.54 -2.52
CA LYS A 57 1.98 -12.44 -2.54
C LYS A 57 2.40 -13.67 -3.33
N ILE A 58 2.27 -14.85 -2.76
CA ILE A 58 2.68 -16.11 -3.40
C ILE A 58 1.48 -17.05 -3.46
N HIS A 59 1.10 -17.47 -4.66
CA HIS A 59 0.08 -18.50 -4.89
C HIS A 59 0.75 -19.85 -5.15
N ALA A 60 0.57 -20.79 -4.22
CA ALA A 60 1.02 -22.17 -4.32
C ALA A 60 -0.19 -23.11 -4.39
N GLY A 61 -0.94 -23.06 -5.50
CA GLY A 61 -2.18 -23.82 -5.67
C GLY A 61 -3.37 -23.09 -5.05
N ILE A 62 -4.02 -23.69 -4.04
CA ILE A 62 -5.11 -23.05 -3.27
C ILE A 62 -4.61 -22.23 -2.07
N ALA A 63 -3.36 -22.44 -1.69
CA ALA A 63 -2.74 -21.77 -0.57
C ALA A 63 -2.10 -20.47 -1.03
N VAL A 64 -2.33 -19.41 -0.27
CA VAL A 64 -1.77 -18.10 -0.55
C VAL A 64 -0.97 -17.61 0.65
N ASN A 65 0.27 -17.19 0.40
CA ASN A 65 1.16 -16.61 1.39
C ASN A 65 1.38 -15.12 1.07
N ARG A 66 1.53 -14.29 2.09
CA ARG A 66 1.79 -12.85 1.99
C ARG A 66 2.86 -12.46 2.98
N GLY A 67 3.69 -11.48 2.63
CA GLY A 67 4.62 -10.90 3.57
C GLY A 67 5.46 -9.80 2.96
N ILE A 68 6.58 -9.53 3.62
CA ILE A 68 7.60 -8.58 3.16
C ILE A 68 8.86 -9.34 2.81
N SER A 69 9.46 -9.03 1.66
CA SER A 69 10.73 -9.63 1.23
C SER A 69 11.62 -8.61 0.53
N LYS A 70 12.94 -8.72 0.70
CA LYS A 70 13.93 -8.01 -0.13
C LYS A 70 14.10 -8.66 -1.49
N ASN A 71 13.84 -9.97 -1.56
CA ASN A 71 13.95 -10.75 -2.77
C ASN A 71 12.56 -10.92 -3.37
N CYS A 72 12.39 -10.31 -4.54
CA CYS A 72 11.20 -10.47 -5.34
C CYS A 72 11.59 -10.89 -6.75
N ASP A 73 11.24 -12.13 -7.11
CA ASP A 73 11.33 -12.64 -8.47
C ASP A 73 9.92 -12.89 -8.98
N PRO A 74 9.29 -11.92 -9.70
CA PRO A 74 7.92 -12.06 -10.12
C PRO A 74 7.82 -13.14 -11.20
N VAL A 75 7.27 -14.29 -10.83
CA VAL A 75 7.00 -15.41 -11.74
C VAL A 75 5.50 -15.65 -11.73
N HIS A 76 4.86 -15.56 -12.90
CA HIS A 76 3.43 -15.77 -13.06
C HIS A 76 3.16 -16.83 -14.12
N VAL A 77 2.69 -18.00 -13.68
CA VAL A 77 2.34 -19.11 -14.57
C VAL A 77 0.91 -19.53 -14.23
N PHE A 78 -0.04 -19.28 -15.14
CA PHE A 78 -1.46 -19.63 -15.00
C PHE A 78 -2.10 -19.19 -13.67
N GLY A 79 -1.85 -17.95 -13.22
CA GLY A 79 -2.41 -17.44 -11.96
C GLY A 79 -1.78 -18.03 -10.70
N LYS A 80 -0.65 -18.72 -10.83
CA LYS A 80 0.21 -19.17 -9.72
C LYS A 80 1.56 -18.46 -9.78
N GLY A 81 2.25 -18.41 -8.64
CA GLY A 81 3.58 -17.83 -8.52
C GLY A 81 3.64 -16.62 -7.60
N GLN A 82 4.57 -15.70 -7.83
CA GLN A 82 4.91 -14.62 -6.90
C GLN A 82 4.63 -13.24 -7.50
N TRP A 83 3.80 -12.44 -6.83
CA TRP A 83 3.53 -11.03 -7.13
C TRP A 83 4.26 -10.16 -6.13
N CYS A 84 4.72 -9.00 -6.60
CA CYS A 84 5.36 -8.02 -5.74
C CYS A 84 4.94 -6.60 -6.08
N CYS A 85 4.98 -5.75 -5.06
CA CYS A 85 4.68 -4.34 -5.19
C CYS A 85 5.31 -3.56 -4.03
N GLN A 86 5.46 -2.24 -4.19
CA GLN A 86 6.14 -1.34 -3.24
C GLN A 86 5.23 -0.19 -2.82
N LYS A 87 3.95 -0.49 -2.58
CA LYS A 87 2.98 0.48 -2.04
C LYS A 87 2.36 -0.11 -0.80
N ASP A 88 1.95 0.75 0.12
CA ASP A 88 1.27 0.30 1.32
C ASP A 88 0.07 -0.59 1.00
N LEU A 89 0.05 -1.76 1.64
CA LEU A 89 -1.01 -2.76 1.60
C LEU A 89 -1.33 -3.24 0.17
N CYS A 90 -0.40 -3.08 -0.77
CA CYS A 90 -0.62 -3.36 -2.19
C CYS A 90 -0.78 -4.86 -2.49
N ASN A 91 -0.25 -5.74 -1.63
CA ASN A 91 -0.39 -7.19 -1.74
C ASN A 91 -1.78 -7.70 -1.30
N HIS A 92 -2.77 -6.83 -1.33
CA HIS A 92 -4.17 -7.19 -1.16
C HIS A 92 -4.66 -8.21 -2.20
N SER A 93 -5.80 -8.82 -1.91
CA SER A 93 -6.52 -9.63 -2.88
C SER A 93 -7.06 -8.75 -3.99
N ASN A 94 -6.90 -9.16 -5.26
CA ASN A 94 -7.66 -8.54 -6.35
C ASN A 94 -9.13 -8.76 -6.00
N LYS A 95 -9.79 -7.76 -5.41
CA LYS A 95 -11.25 -7.68 -5.49
C LYS A 95 -11.54 -7.83 -6.98
N ILE A 96 -12.41 -8.76 -7.34
CA ILE A 96 -13.04 -8.72 -8.66
C ILE A 96 -13.63 -7.33 -8.73
N THR A 97 -12.93 -6.41 -9.38
CA THR A 97 -13.41 -5.08 -9.67
C THR A 97 -14.58 -5.34 -10.59
N SER A 98 -15.78 -5.31 -10.03
CA SER A 98 -17.00 -5.23 -10.81
C SER A 98 -16.87 -3.97 -11.64
N THR A 99 -16.41 -4.15 -12.87
CA THR A 99 -16.23 -3.13 -13.89
C THR A 99 -17.60 -2.53 -14.19
N ASN A 100 -17.98 -1.48 -13.47
CA ASN A 100 -19.20 -0.69 -13.74
C ASN A 100 -18.97 0.82 -13.56
N ILE A 101 -17.74 1.30 -13.79
CA ILE A 101 -17.45 2.75 -13.87
C ILE A 101 -17.93 3.35 -15.21
N ILE A 102 -18.36 2.53 -16.17
CA ILE A 102 -18.99 2.99 -17.43
C ILE A 102 -20.29 3.78 -17.16
N LEU A 103 -20.90 3.68 -15.97
CA LEU A 103 -22.13 4.40 -15.65
C LEU A 103 -21.94 5.91 -15.38
N PHE A 104 -20.73 6.38 -15.05
CA PHE A 104 -20.51 7.81 -14.75
C PHE A 104 -20.18 8.67 -15.98
N ALA A 105 -19.80 8.07 -17.11
CA ALA A 105 -19.52 8.80 -18.34
C ALA A 105 -20.79 9.23 -19.13
N LEU A 106 -21.94 8.63 -18.84
CA LEU A 106 -23.21 8.94 -19.51
C LEU A 106 -24.02 10.07 -18.84
N ILE A 107 -23.70 10.43 -17.58
CA ILE A 107 -24.50 11.41 -16.82
C ILE A 107 -24.06 12.86 -17.11
N THR A 108 -22.81 13.08 -17.51
CA THR A 108 -22.30 14.44 -17.79
C THR A 108 -22.67 14.98 -19.17
N THR A 109 -23.02 14.13 -20.14
CA THR A 109 -23.36 14.59 -21.51
C THR A 109 -24.84 14.95 -21.69
N VAL A 110 -25.74 14.46 -20.82
CA VAL A 110 -27.18 14.79 -20.89
C VAL A 110 -27.48 16.10 -20.14
N SER A 111 -26.68 16.46 -19.14
CA SER A 111 -26.94 17.64 -18.29
C SER A 111 -26.45 18.96 -18.88
N MET A 112 -25.73 18.95 -20.02
CA MET A 112 -25.24 20.17 -20.70
C MET A 112 -26.09 20.58 -21.91
N LYS A 113 -27.25 19.95 -22.14
CA LYS A 113 -28.15 20.29 -23.26
C LYS A 113 -29.52 20.87 -22.84
N PHE A 114 -29.60 21.45 -21.66
CA PHE A 114 -30.71 22.34 -21.27
C PHE A 114 -30.15 23.70 -20.84
N PHE A 115 -29.65 24.43 -21.83
CA PHE A 115 -29.63 25.89 -21.86
C PHE A 115 -30.54 26.32 -23.01
#